data_AF-A0A3M2DDB0-F1
#
_entry.id   AF-A0A3M2DDB0-F1
#
_cell.length_a   1.000
_cell.length_b   1.000
_cell.length_c   1.000
_cell.angle_alpha   90.00
_cell.angle_beta   90.00
_cell.angle_gamma   90.00
#
_symmetry.space_group_name_H-M   'P 1'
#
loop_
_entity.id
_entity.type
_entity.pdbx_description
1 polymer ?
#
loop_
_entity_poly.entity_id
_entity_poly.type
_entity_poly.pdbx_seq_one_letter_code
_entity_poly.pdbx_strand_id
1 'polypeptide(L)'
;MGRCDRGRRADHGGSARHPGRPDRAPVRPRRHPAGRRAAGYRHRRSGTVRRPLDRRGDPGGHRPRAHPRRGQLDRARRGAGGRRGTLRPPNRARDDPHETGAAVTSHGNRRAARERGVTLIELMIALVVASLLVGMIFSIYVRMAAAYRAETIKAELQQTVQSCPATIADEVRVAGFQITRFRIASGSFGSTETTDLPPVMVDNDADGWGPDLLRVFYADPTAITAVTGITSDRQAITVEDNSAFIVSDIVALIAPTLVDPGDGSPPRAEYDACVLAVTGKPDATTVEVSGTTGAPWNTSTNSHCDVPVAAIGTGQVQLALFHARAYRIDPEPSRRAIGVFQMSPTAGIEAGDWVDLGIGFTDLQVATRYAEPGDTADVDQDGDPEHDWYSGDDQEGVAPATARPANSQLVQVSVGVAVRTHTEIQGVGSSATPAFIDDSDPSLIPFNPFGDSPSIDLTQDPSALPVQHRGRHIYRSTQMVIDVRNMGVGL
;
A
#
# COMPACT_ATOMS: atom_id res chain seq x y z
N MET A 1 -18.77 16.06 56.82
CA MET A 1 -19.57 17.16 57.40
C MET A 1 -19.08 18.47 56.79
N GLY A 2 -19.95 19.28 56.18
CA GLY A 2 -19.66 20.69 55.88
C GLY A 2 -19.56 21.09 54.41
N ARG A 3 -20.72 21.40 53.81
CA ARG A 3 -21.03 22.44 52.79
C ARG A 3 -20.06 22.73 51.65
N CYS A 4 -20.57 22.62 50.41
CA CYS A 4 -20.27 23.57 49.35
C CYS A 4 -21.58 24.03 48.69
N ASP A 5 -21.68 25.36 48.56
CA ASP A 5 -22.87 26.15 48.28
C ASP A 5 -23.24 26.19 46.79
N ARG A 6 -24.53 26.38 46.55
CA ARG A 6 -25.16 26.58 45.23
C ARG A 6 -24.95 28.03 44.76
N GLY A 7 -24.28 28.20 43.62
CA GLY A 7 -24.23 29.47 42.87
C GLY A 7 -25.35 29.55 41.83
N ARG A 8 -26.10 30.65 41.86
CA ARG A 8 -27.33 30.93 41.12
C ARG A 8 -27.12 31.21 39.63
N ARG A 9 -28.14 30.83 38.85
CA ARG A 9 -28.46 31.31 37.50
C ARG A 9 -28.70 32.82 37.49
N ALA A 10 -28.19 33.49 36.47
CA ALA A 10 -28.69 34.77 35.99
C ALA A 10 -29.10 34.59 34.52
N ASP A 11 -30.39 34.76 34.27
CA ASP A 11 -30.98 34.96 32.95
C ASP A 11 -30.64 36.39 32.48
N HIS A 12 -30.13 36.54 31.25
CA HIS A 12 -30.39 37.73 30.44
C HIS A 12 -30.44 37.35 28.96
N GLY A 13 -31.57 37.68 28.35
CA GLY A 13 -31.83 37.52 26.93
C GLY A 13 -31.09 38.52 26.05
N GLY A 14 -30.96 38.15 24.79
CA GLY A 14 -30.40 38.99 23.73
C GLY A 14 -30.57 38.31 22.38
N SER A 15 -31.80 38.35 21.86
CA SER A 15 -32.12 37.94 20.50
C SER A 15 -31.53 38.96 19.51
N ALA A 16 -30.46 38.60 18.83
CA ALA A 16 -29.93 39.35 17.69
C ALA A 16 -30.16 38.55 16.41
N ARG A 17 -30.92 39.17 15.51
CA ARG A 17 -31.34 38.66 14.20
C ARG A 17 -30.12 38.52 13.28
N HIS A 18 -29.91 37.33 12.73
CA HIS A 18 -29.00 37.12 11.61
C HIS A 18 -29.67 37.55 10.30
N PRO A 19 -29.01 38.37 9.46
CA PRO A 19 -29.48 38.66 8.11
C PRO A 19 -28.94 37.65 7.09
N GLY A 20 -29.82 37.24 6.17
CA GLY A 20 -29.48 36.97 4.78
C GLY A 20 -28.62 35.74 4.46
N ARG A 21 -29.26 34.58 4.33
CA ARG A 21 -28.70 33.44 3.59
C ARG A 21 -29.22 33.52 2.14
N PRO A 22 -28.37 33.66 1.11
CA PRO A 22 -28.85 33.63 -0.26
C PRO A 22 -29.12 32.18 -0.72
N ASP A 23 -30.20 32.04 -1.46
CA ASP A 23 -30.69 30.80 -2.06
C ASP A 23 -29.63 30.14 -2.94
N ARG A 24 -29.23 28.91 -2.57
CA ARG A 24 -28.49 28.02 -3.46
C ARG A 24 -29.46 27.36 -4.41
N ALA A 25 -29.41 27.77 -5.67
CA ALA A 25 -30.05 27.09 -6.79
C ALA A 25 -29.53 25.64 -6.94
N PRO A 26 -30.37 24.69 -7.39
CA PRO A 26 -29.97 23.30 -7.56
C PRO A 26 -29.04 23.15 -8.78
N VAL A 27 -27.83 22.65 -8.53
CA VAL A 27 -26.86 22.22 -9.54
C VAL A 27 -27.44 21.02 -10.30
N ARG A 28 -27.75 21.22 -11.59
CA ARG A 28 -28.08 20.14 -12.51
C ARG A 28 -26.84 19.30 -12.84
N PRO A 29 -26.90 17.96 -12.84
CA PRO A 29 -25.79 17.13 -13.28
C PRO A 29 -25.53 17.31 -14.78
N ARG A 30 -24.29 17.67 -15.13
CA ARG A 30 -23.79 17.70 -16.51
C ARG A 30 -23.79 16.29 -17.09
N ARG A 31 -24.53 16.10 -18.17
CA ARG A 31 -24.47 14.91 -19.03
C ARG A 31 -23.10 14.87 -19.72
N HIS A 32 -22.36 13.78 -19.52
CA HIS A 32 -21.19 13.44 -20.34
C HIS A 32 -21.63 13.19 -21.80
N PRO A 33 -20.94 13.78 -22.80
CA PRO A 33 -21.14 13.40 -24.19
C PRO A 33 -20.44 12.07 -24.48
N ALA A 34 -21.19 11.18 -25.13
CA ALA A 34 -20.74 9.89 -25.63
C ALA A 34 -19.53 10.04 -26.57
N GLY A 35 -18.38 9.53 -26.13
CA GLY A 35 -17.17 9.37 -26.91
C GLY A 35 -17.29 8.20 -27.90
N ARG A 36 -16.95 8.50 -29.15
CA ARG A 36 -17.16 7.68 -30.34
C ARG A 36 -16.24 6.47 -30.42
N ARG A 37 -16.79 5.44 -31.07
CA ARG A 37 -16.11 4.25 -31.60
C ARG A 37 -14.99 4.63 -32.59
N ALA A 38 -13.79 4.09 -32.39
CA ALA A 38 -12.79 3.86 -33.42
C ALA A 38 -12.39 2.37 -33.30
N ALA A 39 -12.91 1.48 -34.15
CA ALA A 39 -12.41 1.19 -35.50
C ALA A 39 -10.97 0.67 -35.47
N GLY A 40 -10.86 -0.64 -35.69
CA GLY A 40 -9.68 -1.44 -35.43
C GLY A 40 -8.46 -1.14 -36.29
N TYR A 41 -7.32 -1.60 -35.78
CA TYR A 41 -6.18 -2.01 -36.60
C TYR A 41 -5.64 -3.33 -36.03
N ARG A 42 -5.87 -4.41 -36.79
CA ARG A 42 -5.18 -5.70 -36.62
C ARG A 42 -3.86 -5.62 -37.37
N HIS A 43 -2.73 -5.65 -36.66
CA HIS A 43 -1.45 -6.02 -37.26
C HIS A 43 -1.06 -7.44 -36.89
N ARG A 44 -0.83 -8.22 -37.94
CA ARG A 44 -0.38 -9.61 -37.98
C ARG A 44 0.98 -9.56 -38.67
N ARG A 45 2.04 -10.09 -38.03
CA ARG A 45 3.29 -10.66 -38.60
C ARG A 45 4.34 -10.73 -37.48
N SER A 46 4.72 -11.93 -37.02
CA SER A 46 5.74 -12.85 -37.58
C SER A 46 7.18 -12.35 -37.37
N GLY A 47 7.97 -13.10 -36.60
CA GLY A 47 9.41 -12.85 -36.50
C GLY A 47 10.10 -13.61 -35.37
N THR A 48 10.09 -14.95 -35.42
CA THR A 48 11.02 -15.79 -34.65
C THR A 48 12.45 -15.56 -35.15
N VAL A 49 13.30 -14.94 -34.33
CA VAL A 49 14.76 -14.90 -34.55
C VAL A 49 15.41 -15.76 -33.48
N ARG A 50 15.82 -16.97 -33.86
CA ARG A 50 16.77 -17.80 -33.12
C ARG A 50 18.16 -17.20 -33.34
N ARG A 51 18.89 -16.90 -32.26
CA ARG A 51 20.34 -16.70 -32.30
C ARG A 51 21.07 -17.95 -31.78
N PRO A 52 22.26 -18.27 -32.31
CA PRO A 52 23.02 -19.47 -31.95
C PRO A 52 23.88 -19.22 -30.71
N LEU A 53 23.95 -20.21 -29.82
CA LEU A 53 24.95 -20.28 -28.75
C LEU A 53 26.21 -20.93 -29.32
N ASP A 54 27.27 -20.14 -29.46
CA ASP A 54 28.61 -20.63 -29.74
C ASP A 54 29.24 -21.27 -28.50
N ARG A 55 29.73 -22.49 -28.71
CA ARG A 55 30.58 -23.27 -27.80
C ARG A 55 32.05 -22.99 -28.11
N ARG A 56 32.79 -22.50 -27.11
CA ARG A 56 34.23 -22.74 -26.85
C ARG A 56 34.37 -22.62 -25.32
N GLY A 57 34.83 -23.57 -24.52
CA GLY A 57 35.74 -24.68 -24.75
C GLY A 57 37.17 -24.25 -24.39
N ASP A 58 37.56 -24.36 -23.11
CA ASP A 58 38.83 -24.95 -22.66
C ASP A 58 38.98 -24.99 -21.11
N PRO A 59 39.99 -25.69 -20.52
CA PRO A 59 39.73 -26.71 -19.50
C PRO A 59 40.59 -26.59 -18.23
N GLY A 60 40.38 -27.52 -17.28
CA GLY A 60 41.47 -28.05 -16.46
C GLY A 60 41.62 -27.45 -15.06
N GLY A 61 41.23 -28.24 -14.05
CA GLY A 61 41.61 -28.01 -12.65
C GLY A 61 41.21 -29.19 -11.78
N HIS A 62 42.19 -29.82 -11.15
CA HIS A 62 42.15 -31.17 -10.59
C HIS A 62 41.69 -31.28 -9.13
N ARG A 63 40.86 -32.31 -8.85
CA ARG A 63 40.84 -33.24 -7.69
C ARG A 63 40.34 -32.72 -6.30
N PRO A 64 40.02 -33.60 -5.32
CA PRO A 64 39.61 -35.01 -5.37
C PRO A 64 38.36 -35.35 -4.52
N ARG A 65 37.81 -36.54 -4.80
CA ARG A 65 36.74 -37.22 -4.05
C ARG A 65 37.21 -37.71 -2.66
N ALA A 66 36.29 -37.67 -1.70
CA ALA A 66 36.16 -38.69 -0.65
C ALA A 66 34.68 -38.89 -0.26
N HIS A 67 34.11 -40.00 -0.69
CA HIS A 67 33.00 -40.73 -0.03
C HIS A 67 33.63 -41.86 0.81
N PRO A 68 32.91 -42.73 1.59
CA PRO A 68 31.44 -42.89 1.79
C PRO A 68 31.02 -43.09 3.27
N ARG A 69 29.72 -43.06 3.62
CA ARG A 69 28.82 -44.21 3.97
C ARG A 69 27.78 -43.68 5.00
N ARG A 70 26.58 -44.24 5.25
CA ARG A 70 25.70 -45.27 4.67
C ARG A 70 24.53 -45.47 5.67
N GLY A 71 23.32 -45.74 5.16
CA GLY A 71 22.16 -46.29 5.90
C GLY A 71 20.85 -45.62 5.44
N GLN A 72 20.14 -46.04 4.39
CA GLN A 72 19.64 -47.35 3.94
C GLN A 72 18.50 -47.92 4.80
N LEU A 73 17.27 -47.87 4.26
CA LEU A 73 16.22 -48.91 4.20
C LEU A 73 15.15 -48.40 3.21
N ASP A 74 15.16 -48.75 1.93
CA ASP A 74 14.56 -49.92 1.27
C ASP A 74 13.06 -50.17 1.55
N ARG A 75 12.20 -49.85 0.55
CA ARG A 75 11.40 -50.87 -0.14
C ARG A 75 10.78 -50.38 -1.45
N ALA A 76 11.17 -51.06 -2.52
CA ALA A 76 10.63 -51.00 -3.86
C ALA A 76 9.22 -51.60 -3.98
N ARG A 77 8.45 -51.15 -4.99
CA ARG A 77 7.98 -52.08 -6.04
C ARG A 77 7.54 -51.36 -7.32
N ARG A 78 7.89 -52.02 -8.41
CA ARG A 78 7.77 -51.67 -9.82
C ARG A 78 6.32 -51.67 -10.30
N GLY A 79 6.04 -50.86 -11.32
CA GLY A 79 4.81 -50.93 -12.11
C GLY A 79 4.90 -50.07 -13.36
N ALA A 80 5.68 -50.51 -14.35
CA ALA A 80 5.60 -50.01 -15.71
C ALA A 80 4.35 -50.59 -16.39
N GLY A 81 3.55 -49.73 -17.03
CA GLY A 81 2.41 -50.16 -17.84
C GLY A 81 1.69 -48.95 -18.43
N GLY A 82 1.91 -48.71 -19.72
CA GLY A 82 1.36 -47.55 -20.43
C GLY A 82 -0.13 -47.63 -20.77
N ARG A 83 -0.64 -46.49 -21.23
CA ARG A 83 -1.81 -46.25 -22.11
C ARG A 83 -1.85 -44.72 -22.31
N ARG A 84 -1.47 -44.14 -23.46
CA ARG A 84 -2.19 -44.05 -24.74
C ARG A 84 -3.72 -44.02 -24.56
N GLY A 85 -4.30 -42.85 -24.85
CA GLY A 85 -5.74 -42.61 -24.93
C GLY A 85 -6.02 -41.10 -24.92
N THR A 86 -5.69 -40.37 -26.00
CA THR A 86 -6.64 -39.92 -27.03
C THR A 86 -7.62 -38.83 -26.57
N LEU A 87 -7.33 -37.62 -27.06
CA LEU A 87 -8.25 -36.66 -27.67
C LEU A 87 -9.72 -37.11 -27.72
N ARG A 88 -10.62 -36.29 -27.17
CA ARG A 88 -12.03 -36.33 -27.55
C ARG A 88 -12.54 -34.92 -27.94
N PRO A 89 -13.35 -34.81 -29.01
CA PRO A 89 -13.52 -33.61 -29.84
C PRO A 89 -14.87 -32.89 -29.59
N PRO A 90 -15.13 -31.76 -30.30
CA PRO A 90 -16.36 -30.98 -30.19
C PRO A 90 -17.52 -31.49 -31.07
N ASN A 91 -18.73 -31.03 -30.73
CA ASN A 91 -19.95 -30.86 -31.54
C ASN A 91 -20.14 -31.65 -32.85
N ARG A 92 -21.18 -32.51 -32.88
CA ARG A 92 -22.08 -32.80 -34.02
C ARG A 92 -23.48 -33.09 -33.41
N ALA A 93 -24.57 -32.40 -33.73
CA ALA A 93 -25.26 -32.27 -35.03
C ALA A 93 -25.65 -33.64 -35.62
N ARG A 94 -26.87 -34.08 -35.28
CA ARG A 94 -27.77 -35.07 -35.92
C ARG A 94 -29.10 -34.90 -35.15
N ASP A 95 -30.19 -34.35 -35.69
CA ASP A 95 -30.93 -34.73 -36.91
C ASP A 95 -31.02 -36.24 -37.07
N ASP A 96 -32.10 -36.81 -36.50
CA ASP A 96 -32.85 -37.89 -37.11
C ASP A 96 -34.34 -37.81 -36.70
N PRO A 97 -35.25 -38.33 -37.56
CA PRO A 97 -36.63 -37.90 -37.69
C PRO A 97 -37.65 -38.82 -36.98
N HIS A 98 -38.89 -38.35 -36.97
CA HIS A 98 -40.11 -38.98 -36.46
C HIS A 98 -40.16 -40.52 -36.51
N GLU A 99 -40.50 -41.13 -35.37
CA GLU A 99 -41.13 -42.45 -35.33
C GLU A 99 -42.60 -42.30 -34.92
N THR A 100 -43.45 -42.58 -35.89
CA THR A 100 -44.91 -42.63 -35.85
C THR A 100 -45.41 -43.77 -34.97
N GLY A 101 -46.38 -43.47 -34.11
CA GLY A 101 -47.49 -44.38 -33.83
C GLY A 101 -47.15 -45.72 -33.17
N ALA A 102 -46.79 -45.70 -31.89
CA ALA A 102 -47.04 -46.83 -31.01
C ALA A 102 -48.23 -46.48 -30.10
N ALA A 103 -49.37 -47.12 -30.37
CA ALA A 103 -50.54 -47.08 -29.50
C ALA A 103 -50.15 -47.60 -28.12
N VAL A 104 -50.01 -46.69 -27.14
CA VAL A 104 -49.93 -47.05 -25.73
C VAL A 104 -51.30 -47.58 -25.34
N THR A 105 -51.45 -48.90 -25.48
CA THR A 105 -52.58 -49.66 -24.98
C THR A 105 -52.76 -49.33 -23.50
N SER A 106 -53.86 -48.66 -23.20
CA SER A 106 -54.36 -48.42 -21.85
C SER A 106 -54.66 -49.76 -21.17
N HIS A 107 -53.65 -50.39 -20.58
CA HIS A 107 -53.86 -51.49 -19.65
C HIS A 107 -54.24 -50.91 -18.30
N GLY A 108 -55.55 -50.78 -18.11
CA GLY A 108 -56.18 -50.39 -16.87
C GLY A 108 -55.86 -51.38 -15.76
N ASN A 109 -54.88 -51.03 -14.94
CA ASN A 109 -54.83 -51.50 -13.55
C ASN A 109 -55.78 -50.63 -12.72
N ARG A 110 -57.08 -50.87 -12.88
CA ARG A 110 -58.09 -50.55 -11.85
C ARG A 110 -57.83 -51.46 -10.64
N ARG A 111 -56.71 -51.25 -9.95
CA ARG A 111 -56.58 -51.70 -8.56
C ARG A 111 -57.52 -50.80 -7.80
N ALA A 112 -58.67 -51.36 -7.42
CA ALA A 112 -59.59 -50.79 -6.46
C ALA A 112 -58.76 -50.14 -5.34
N ALA A 113 -58.73 -48.81 -5.34
CA ALA A 113 -58.18 -48.03 -4.27
C ALA A 113 -59.01 -48.41 -3.04
N ARG A 114 -58.45 -49.30 -2.21
CA ARG A 114 -58.94 -49.49 -0.85
C ARG A 114 -58.73 -48.14 -0.18
N GLU A 115 -59.80 -47.35 -0.13
CA GLU A 115 -59.92 -46.14 0.67
C GLU A 115 -59.71 -46.53 2.13
N ARG A 116 -58.45 -46.68 2.53
CA ARG A 116 -58.07 -46.74 3.93
C ARG A 116 -58.20 -45.31 4.43
N GLY A 117 -59.27 -45.03 5.16
CA GLY A 117 -59.43 -43.74 5.83
C GLY A 117 -58.20 -43.44 6.66
N VAL A 118 -57.60 -42.25 6.43
CA VAL A 118 -56.49 -41.76 7.24
C VAL A 118 -57.02 -41.55 8.65
N THR A 119 -56.40 -42.22 9.62
CA THR A 119 -56.83 -42.06 11.01
C THR A 119 -56.33 -40.71 11.54
N LEU A 120 -57.12 -40.06 12.40
CA LEU A 120 -56.75 -38.77 13.00
C LEU A 120 -55.39 -38.83 13.72
N ILE A 121 -55.06 -39.99 14.31
CA ILE A 121 -53.79 -40.21 15.01
C ILE A 121 -52.58 -40.27 14.05
N GLU A 122 -52.72 -40.87 12.85
CA GLU A 122 -51.65 -40.88 11.84
C GLU A 122 -51.31 -39.45 11.39
N LEU A 123 -52.32 -38.59 11.26
CA LEU A 123 -52.12 -37.18 10.89
C LEU A 123 -51.40 -36.39 11.99
N MET A 124 -51.74 -36.62 13.26
CA MET A 124 -51.06 -35.97 14.38
C MET A 124 -49.59 -36.41 14.46
N ILE A 125 -49.29 -37.69 14.31
CA ILE A 125 -47.91 -38.21 14.33
C ILE A 125 -47.13 -37.66 13.13
N ALA A 126 -47.71 -37.64 11.93
CA ALA A 126 -47.07 -37.10 10.74
C ALA A 126 -46.71 -35.62 10.90
N LEU A 127 -47.59 -34.82 11.53
CA LEU A 127 -47.33 -33.40 11.79
C LEU A 127 -46.17 -33.21 12.78
N VAL A 128 -46.11 -34.01 13.84
CA VAL A 128 -45.01 -33.95 14.83
C VAL A 128 -43.68 -34.35 14.20
N VAL A 129 -43.64 -35.43 13.41
CA VAL A 129 -42.41 -35.86 12.74
C VAL A 129 -41.98 -34.83 11.69
N ALA A 130 -42.92 -34.28 10.92
CA ALA A 130 -42.63 -33.24 9.94
C ALA A 130 -42.07 -31.97 10.59
N SER A 131 -42.62 -31.52 11.72
CA SER A 131 -42.13 -30.33 12.42
C SER A 131 -40.73 -30.55 13.02
N LEU A 132 -40.44 -31.74 13.55
CA LEU A 132 -39.09 -32.11 14.00
C LEU A 132 -38.06 -32.11 12.86
N LEU A 133 -38.42 -32.65 11.70
CA LEU A 133 -37.55 -32.65 10.52
C LEU A 133 -37.28 -31.24 10.00
N VAL A 134 -38.30 -30.39 9.91
CA VAL A 134 -38.15 -28.98 9.51
C VAL A 134 -37.26 -28.23 10.52
N GLY A 135 -37.43 -28.47 11.82
CA GLY A 135 -36.58 -27.89 12.85
C GLY A 135 -35.10 -28.27 12.69
N MET A 136 -34.81 -29.54 12.40
CA MET A 136 -33.44 -30.00 12.16
C MET A 136 -32.82 -29.37 10.89
N ILE A 137 -33.56 -29.33 9.78
CA ILE A 137 -33.11 -28.73 8.52
C ILE A 137 -32.83 -27.23 8.71
N PHE A 138 -33.72 -26.53 9.42
CA PHE A 138 -33.56 -25.10 9.70
C PHE A 138 -32.31 -24.83 10.55
N SER A 139 -32.02 -25.66 11.56
CA SER A 139 -30.81 -25.54 12.38
C SER A 139 -29.52 -25.68 11.54
N ILE A 140 -29.49 -26.64 10.60
CA ILE A 140 -28.36 -26.81 9.68
C ILE A 140 -28.23 -25.60 8.75
N TYR A 141 -29.34 -25.13 8.18
CA TYR A 141 -29.37 -23.97 7.30
C TYR A 141 -28.81 -22.71 7.97
N VAL A 142 -29.21 -22.44 9.23
CA VAL A 142 -28.71 -21.28 9.99
C VAL A 142 -27.19 -21.36 10.19
N ARG A 143 -26.65 -22.53 10.54
CA ARG A 143 -25.19 -22.73 10.71
C ARG A 143 -24.44 -22.55 9.40
N MET A 144 -24.96 -23.12 8.32
CA MET A 144 -24.37 -23.02 6.98
C MET A 144 -24.38 -21.56 6.47
N ALA A 145 -25.49 -20.84 6.67
CA ALA A 145 -25.59 -19.43 6.31
C ALA A 145 -24.61 -18.54 7.11
N ALA A 146 -24.42 -18.82 8.40
CA ALA A 146 -23.43 -18.11 9.21
C ALA A 146 -21.99 -18.36 8.73
N ALA A 147 -21.66 -19.62 8.40
CA ALA A 147 -20.36 -19.97 7.84
C ALA A 147 -20.08 -19.27 6.50
N TYR A 148 -21.06 -19.23 5.58
CA TYR A 148 -20.91 -18.54 4.30
C TYR A 148 -20.67 -17.03 4.45
N ARG A 149 -21.35 -16.38 5.40
CA ARG A 149 -21.10 -14.96 5.69
C ARG A 149 -19.68 -14.74 6.22
N ALA A 150 -19.21 -15.61 7.12
CA ALA A 150 -17.86 -15.52 7.64
C ALA A 150 -16.79 -15.69 6.54
N GLU A 151 -16.98 -16.63 5.61
CA GLU A 151 -16.08 -16.80 4.47
C GLU A 151 -16.11 -15.62 3.49
N THR A 152 -17.29 -15.03 3.26
CA THR A 152 -17.42 -13.83 2.42
C THR A 152 -16.65 -12.65 3.05
N ILE A 153 -16.82 -12.43 4.35
CA ILE A 153 -16.12 -11.37 5.09
C ILE A 153 -14.60 -11.59 5.07
N LYS A 154 -14.13 -12.84 5.19
CA LYS A 154 -12.69 -13.14 5.08
C LYS A 154 -12.14 -12.83 3.69
N ALA A 155 -12.89 -13.16 2.63
CA ALA A 155 -12.48 -12.88 1.26
C ALA A 155 -12.39 -11.37 0.98
N GLU A 156 -13.38 -10.60 1.46
CA GLU A 156 -13.34 -9.13 1.39
C GLU A 156 -12.13 -8.57 2.14
N LEU A 157 -11.86 -9.07 3.35
CA LEU A 157 -10.70 -8.66 4.14
C LEU A 157 -9.37 -8.98 3.43
N GLN A 158 -9.28 -10.15 2.79
CA GLN A 158 -8.12 -10.55 1.99
C GLN A 158 -7.93 -9.66 0.75
N GLN A 159 -9.02 -9.19 0.13
CA GLN A 159 -8.93 -8.26 -0.98
C GLN A 159 -8.41 -6.89 -0.51
N THR A 160 -8.97 -6.36 0.58
CA THR A 160 -8.57 -5.07 1.15
C THR A 160 -7.11 -5.06 1.61
N VAL A 161 -6.67 -6.12 2.29
CA VAL A 161 -5.29 -6.22 2.79
C VAL A 161 -4.28 -6.31 1.65
N GLN A 162 -4.66 -6.82 0.48
CA GLN A 162 -3.76 -6.92 -0.68
C GLN A 162 -3.70 -5.64 -1.52
N SER A 163 -4.80 -4.86 -1.61
CA SER A 163 -4.86 -3.70 -2.51
C SER A 163 -4.06 -2.49 -2.00
N CYS A 164 -4.06 -2.26 -0.68
CA CYS A 164 -3.41 -1.10 -0.09
C CYS A 164 -1.87 -1.17 -0.22
N PRO A 165 -1.21 -2.25 0.25
CA PRO A 165 0.24 -2.38 0.13
C PRO A 165 0.74 -2.39 -1.32
N ALA A 166 -0.04 -2.92 -2.27
CA ALA A 166 0.30 -2.83 -3.68
C ALA A 166 0.43 -1.37 -4.17
N THR A 167 -0.47 -0.49 -3.71
CA THR A 167 -0.41 0.94 -4.04
C THR A 167 0.82 1.60 -3.41
N ILE A 168 1.08 1.31 -2.12
CA ILE A 168 2.28 1.81 -1.43
C ILE A 168 3.55 1.32 -2.14
N ALA A 169 3.62 0.04 -2.53
CA ALA A 169 4.77 -0.53 -3.21
C ALA A 169 5.06 0.12 -4.55
N ASP A 170 4.04 0.46 -5.33
CA ASP A 170 4.24 1.13 -6.61
C ASP A 170 4.84 2.53 -6.40
N GLU A 171 4.40 3.27 -5.38
CA GLU A 171 4.99 4.57 -5.03
C GLU A 171 6.41 4.44 -4.45
N VAL A 172 6.62 3.48 -3.53
CA VAL A 172 7.94 3.24 -2.92
C VAL A 172 8.96 2.80 -3.97
N ARG A 173 8.56 2.02 -4.97
CA ARG A 173 9.43 1.67 -6.10
C ARG A 173 9.91 2.91 -6.84
N VAL A 174 9.08 3.94 -6.97
CA VAL A 174 9.46 5.19 -7.66
C VAL A 174 10.09 6.23 -6.75
N ALA A 175 10.17 5.96 -5.44
CA ALA A 175 10.83 6.83 -4.48
C ALA A 175 12.23 7.23 -4.98
N GLY A 176 12.57 8.51 -4.84
CA GLY A 176 13.88 9.04 -5.14
C GLY A 176 14.25 9.10 -6.62
N PHE A 177 13.32 8.76 -7.52
CA PHE A 177 13.53 8.95 -8.95
C PHE A 177 13.86 10.42 -9.24
N GLN A 178 15.08 10.66 -9.77
CA GLN A 178 15.69 11.98 -10.02
C GLN A 178 15.81 12.92 -8.80
N ILE A 179 15.61 12.43 -7.57
CA ILE A 179 15.78 13.20 -6.35
C ILE A 179 16.35 12.32 -5.22
N THR A 180 17.67 12.15 -5.18
CA THR A 180 18.30 11.33 -4.13
C THR A 180 18.27 12.02 -2.77
N ARG A 181 18.29 13.35 -2.77
CA ARG A 181 18.07 14.19 -1.60
C ARG A 181 17.44 15.51 -2.01
N PHE A 182 16.62 16.08 -1.13
CA PHE A 182 15.96 17.35 -1.42
C PHE A 182 15.87 18.26 -0.20
N ARG A 183 15.74 19.56 -0.44
CA ARG A 183 15.49 20.56 0.61
C ARG A 183 14.15 21.25 0.39
N ILE A 184 13.52 21.65 1.48
CA ILE A 184 12.28 22.43 1.49
C ILE A 184 12.51 23.77 2.20
N ALA A 185 11.74 24.78 1.81
CA ALA A 185 11.89 26.15 2.28
C ALA A 185 11.66 26.35 3.78
N SER A 186 10.83 25.54 4.42
CA SER A 186 10.55 25.65 5.85
C SER A 186 10.88 24.36 6.55
N GLY A 187 11.16 24.45 7.85
CA GLY A 187 11.45 23.31 8.73
C GLY A 187 10.28 22.36 8.99
N SER A 188 9.49 22.06 7.96
CA SER A 188 8.50 21.00 8.02
C SER A 188 9.21 19.68 8.30
N PHE A 189 8.51 18.74 8.94
CA PHE A 189 9.10 17.50 9.46
C PHE A 189 10.19 17.70 10.53
N GLY A 190 10.17 18.83 11.25
CA GLY A 190 11.14 19.13 12.31
C GLY A 190 12.56 19.43 11.81
N SER A 191 12.75 19.61 10.50
CA SER A 191 14.03 19.90 9.88
C SER A 191 14.36 21.41 9.93
N THR A 192 15.56 21.83 9.56
CA THR A 192 15.85 23.23 9.20
C THR A 192 15.88 23.37 7.68
N GLU A 193 15.85 24.61 7.15
CA GLU A 193 15.87 24.87 5.69
C GLU A 193 17.10 24.30 4.96
N THR A 194 18.12 23.89 5.72
CA THR A 194 19.39 23.35 5.22
C THR A 194 19.48 21.83 5.34
N THR A 195 18.50 21.18 5.94
CA THR A 195 18.53 19.72 6.13
C THR A 195 18.13 19.02 4.85
N ASP A 196 18.99 18.12 4.39
CA ASP A 196 18.66 17.22 3.29
C ASP A 196 17.62 16.19 3.76
N LEU A 197 16.53 16.09 3.03
CA LEU A 197 15.48 15.11 3.25
C LEU A 197 15.67 13.92 2.31
N PRO A 198 15.45 12.70 2.81
CA PRO A 198 15.54 11.49 2.00
C PRO A 198 14.25 11.24 1.20
N PRO A 199 14.33 10.43 0.13
CA PRO A 199 13.16 10.12 -0.70
C PRO A 199 12.11 9.23 -0.02
N VAL A 200 12.49 8.55 1.06
CA VAL A 200 11.58 7.80 1.94
C VAL A 200 11.83 8.26 3.36
N MET A 201 10.77 8.68 4.04
CA MET A 201 10.80 9.02 5.46
C MET A 201 9.77 8.17 6.19
N VAL A 202 10.11 7.75 7.40
CA VAL A 202 9.17 7.11 8.32
C VAL A 202 9.19 7.92 9.61
N ASP A 203 8.02 8.33 10.08
CA ASP A 203 7.86 8.76 11.46
C ASP A 203 7.22 7.60 12.21
N ASN A 204 7.85 7.17 13.30
CA ASN A 204 7.26 6.21 14.20
C ASN A 204 6.19 6.94 15.03
N ASP A 205 5.08 6.28 15.38
CA ASP A 205 4.16 6.88 16.36
C ASP A 205 4.73 6.63 17.76
N ALA A 206 5.66 7.52 18.18
CA ALA A 206 6.41 7.46 19.44
C ALA A 206 5.53 7.45 20.72
N ASP A 207 4.19 7.58 20.60
CA ASP A 207 3.24 7.39 21.70
C ASP A 207 2.99 5.90 22.04
N GLY A 208 3.61 4.98 21.28
CA GLY A 208 3.93 3.60 21.67
C GLY A 208 2.88 2.54 21.30
N TRP A 209 1.83 2.93 20.57
CA TRP A 209 0.79 2.01 20.06
C TRP A 209 0.18 2.45 18.73
N GLY A 210 0.70 3.52 18.18
CA GLY A 210 0.17 4.12 16.99
C GLY A 210 0.82 3.56 15.72
N PRO A 211 0.15 3.74 14.58
CA PRO A 211 0.62 3.28 13.30
C PRO A 211 1.62 4.26 12.68
N ASP A 212 2.63 3.72 12.01
CA ASP A 212 3.68 4.50 11.36
C ASP A 212 3.11 5.45 10.30
N LEU A 213 3.88 6.51 10.05
CA LEU A 213 3.63 7.45 8.96
C LEU A 213 4.74 7.31 7.91
N LEU A 214 4.39 6.71 6.78
CA LEU A 214 5.29 6.56 5.64
C LEU A 214 5.16 7.76 4.70
N ARG A 215 6.27 8.39 4.32
CA ARG A 215 6.34 9.39 3.25
C ARG A 215 7.26 8.95 2.13
N VAL A 216 6.85 9.27 0.91
CA VAL A 216 7.54 8.93 -0.32
C VAL A 216 7.61 10.16 -1.21
N PHE A 217 8.78 10.43 -1.75
CA PHE A 217 9.05 11.58 -2.60
C PHE A 217 9.72 11.15 -3.89
N TYR A 218 9.28 11.70 -5.04
CA TYR A 218 9.92 11.48 -6.34
C TYR A 218 9.60 12.63 -7.31
N ALA A 219 10.38 12.74 -8.38
CA ALA A 219 10.06 13.62 -9.51
C ALA A 219 9.28 12.87 -10.60
N ASP A 220 8.30 13.50 -11.23
CA ASP A 220 7.54 12.91 -12.34
C ASP A 220 8.38 12.97 -13.64
N PRO A 221 8.74 11.82 -14.25
CA PRO A 221 9.49 11.80 -15.50
C PRO A 221 8.72 12.39 -16.70
N THR A 222 7.40 12.52 -16.59
CA THR A 222 6.55 12.99 -17.70
C THR A 222 6.42 14.51 -17.75
N ALA A 223 6.79 15.21 -16.68
CA ALA A 223 6.68 16.66 -16.55
C ALA A 223 8.04 17.27 -16.15
N ILE A 224 9.00 17.16 -17.06
CA ILE A 224 10.37 17.66 -16.88
C ILE A 224 10.77 18.63 -17.99
N THR A 225 11.50 19.69 -17.64
CA THR A 225 12.08 20.66 -18.58
C THR A 225 13.48 21.06 -18.14
N ALA A 226 14.34 21.42 -19.09
CA ALA A 226 15.63 22.03 -18.76
C ALA A 226 15.44 23.48 -18.26
N VAL A 227 16.30 23.88 -17.32
CA VAL A 227 16.36 25.24 -16.77
C VAL A 227 17.45 26.01 -17.50
N THR A 228 17.08 27.16 -18.06
CA THR A 228 17.98 28.03 -18.84
C THR A 228 18.45 29.25 -18.06
N GLY A 229 17.77 29.59 -16.96
CA GLY A 229 18.15 30.71 -16.11
C GLY A 229 17.32 30.79 -14.82
N ILE A 230 17.79 31.59 -13.88
CA ILE A 230 17.05 31.97 -12.68
C ILE A 230 17.34 33.43 -12.34
N THR A 231 16.36 34.15 -11.83
CA THR A 231 16.57 35.52 -11.34
C THR A 231 17.45 35.52 -10.10
N SER A 232 18.14 36.64 -9.83
CA SER A 232 19.05 36.75 -8.68
C SER A 232 18.34 36.65 -7.32
N ASP A 233 17.05 36.98 -7.27
CA ASP A 233 16.18 36.81 -6.09
C ASP A 233 15.52 35.42 -6.02
N ARG A 234 15.76 34.57 -7.03
CA ARG A 234 15.25 33.19 -7.14
C ARG A 234 13.73 33.09 -7.07
N GLN A 235 13.04 34.14 -7.49
CA GLN A 235 11.58 34.19 -7.55
C GLN A 235 11.04 33.79 -8.93
N ALA A 236 11.86 33.76 -9.97
CA ALA A 236 11.48 33.30 -11.30
C ALA A 236 12.56 32.42 -11.93
N ILE A 237 12.11 31.31 -12.52
CA ILE A 237 12.93 30.31 -13.21
C ILE A 237 12.58 30.35 -14.69
N THR A 238 13.59 30.53 -15.54
CA THR A 238 13.44 30.41 -16.98
C THR A 238 13.71 28.96 -17.40
N VAL A 239 12.76 28.37 -18.12
CA VAL A 239 12.77 27.00 -18.61
C VAL A 239 12.58 26.97 -20.13
N GLU A 240 12.91 25.84 -20.77
CA GLU A 240 12.69 25.66 -22.21
C GLU A 240 11.20 25.62 -22.58
N ASP A 241 10.38 24.88 -21.82
CA ASP A 241 8.93 24.82 -21.98
C ASP A 241 8.26 24.64 -20.62
N ASN A 242 7.31 25.51 -20.28
CA ASN A 242 6.54 25.39 -19.05
C ASN A 242 5.16 24.75 -19.23
N SER A 243 4.83 24.20 -20.42
CA SER A 243 3.49 23.68 -20.74
C SER A 243 3.00 22.56 -19.81
N ALA A 244 3.92 21.79 -19.23
CA ALA A 244 3.62 20.69 -18.30
C ALA A 244 3.21 21.14 -16.89
N PHE A 245 3.47 22.39 -16.51
CA PHE A 245 3.20 22.90 -15.16
C PHE A 245 1.96 23.78 -15.12
N ILE A 246 1.26 23.78 -13.99
CA ILE A 246 0.18 24.71 -13.66
C ILE A 246 0.52 25.50 -12.40
N VAL A 247 -0.17 26.62 -12.19
CA VAL A 247 -0.10 27.34 -10.92
C VAL A 247 -0.63 26.42 -9.82
N SER A 248 0.04 26.42 -8.67
CA SER A 248 -0.14 25.51 -7.53
C SER A 248 0.51 24.13 -7.66
N ASP A 249 1.19 23.82 -8.77
CA ASP A 249 2.04 22.63 -8.79
C ASP A 249 3.23 22.78 -7.83
N ILE A 250 3.62 21.66 -7.24
CA ILE A 250 4.87 21.54 -6.50
C ILE A 250 5.91 20.98 -7.45
N VAL A 251 7.05 21.64 -7.57
CA VAL A 251 8.12 21.31 -8.51
C VAL A 251 9.44 21.15 -7.77
N ALA A 252 10.32 20.30 -8.31
CA ALA A 252 11.68 20.12 -7.85
C ALA A 252 12.65 20.76 -8.86
N LEU A 253 13.52 21.64 -8.37
CA LEU A 253 14.68 22.13 -9.11
C LEU A 253 15.85 21.20 -8.83
N ILE A 254 16.23 20.41 -9.83
CA ILE A 254 17.12 19.26 -9.72
C ILE A 254 18.46 19.58 -10.38
N ALA A 255 19.55 19.37 -9.65
CA ALA A 255 20.90 19.43 -10.16
C ALA A 255 21.61 18.08 -9.95
N PRO A 256 22.11 17.44 -11.04
CA PRO A 256 22.90 16.23 -10.90
C PRO A 256 24.31 16.57 -10.39
N THR A 257 24.77 15.82 -9.42
CA THR A 257 26.13 15.85 -8.86
C THR A 257 26.77 14.49 -9.10
N LEU A 258 27.92 14.46 -9.78
CA LEU A 258 28.71 13.23 -9.90
C LEU A 258 29.53 13.05 -8.62
N VAL A 259 29.26 12.00 -7.88
CA VAL A 259 29.99 11.63 -6.66
C VAL A 259 30.92 10.48 -6.99
N ASP A 260 32.23 10.72 -6.84
CA ASP A 260 33.24 9.67 -6.90
C ASP A 260 33.35 9.04 -5.50
N PRO A 261 32.96 7.76 -5.34
CA PRO A 261 33.04 7.08 -4.05
C PRO A 261 34.47 6.87 -3.54
N GLY A 262 35.50 7.01 -4.40
CA GLY A 262 36.91 6.91 -4.00
C GLY A 262 37.38 5.49 -3.65
N ASP A 263 36.51 4.49 -3.74
CA ASP A 263 36.77 3.05 -3.55
C ASP A 263 37.12 2.33 -4.87
N GLY A 264 37.15 3.07 -5.98
CA GLY A 264 37.36 2.52 -7.34
C GLY A 264 36.07 2.08 -8.04
N SER A 265 34.91 2.19 -7.39
CA SER A 265 33.60 2.06 -8.03
C SER A 265 33.38 3.23 -9.00
N PRO A 266 32.59 3.03 -10.08
CA PRO A 266 32.31 4.10 -11.03
C PRO A 266 31.62 5.28 -10.31
N PRO A 267 31.89 6.54 -10.73
CA PRO A 267 31.18 7.69 -10.19
C PRO A 267 29.67 7.52 -10.33
N ARG A 268 28.97 7.82 -9.25
CA ARG A 268 27.52 7.78 -9.19
C ARG A 268 26.90 9.15 -9.44
N ALA A 269 25.70 9.16 -10.01
CA ALA A 269 24.93 10.39 -10.17
C ALA A 269 23.99 10.55 -8.97
N GLU A 270 24.32 11.49 -8.09
CA GLU A 270 23.40 11.98 -7.06
C GLU A 270 22.59 13.15 -7.63
N TYR A 271 21.36 13.32 -7.15
CA TYR A 271 20.48 14.40 -7.59
C TYR A 271 20.11 15.26 -6.39
N ASP A 272 20.75 16.43 -6.33
CA ASP A 272 20.46 17.49 -5.37
C ASP A 272 19.24 18.26 -5.83
N ALA A 273 18.18 18.26 -5.02
CA ALA A 273 16.98 19.01 -5.34
C ALA A 273 16.62 20.04 -4.28
N CYS A 274 15.94 21.10 -4.70
CA CYS A 274 15.12 21.89 -3.81
C CYS A 274 13.67 21.91 -4.33
N VAL A 275 12.71 21.96 -3.42
CA VAL A 275 11.29 21.93 -3.76
C VAL A 275 10.72 23.34 -3.66
N LEU A 276 9.86 23.68 -4.63
CA LEU A 276 9.24 24.99 -4.80
C LEU A 276 7.77 24.81 -5.22
N ALA A 277 6.92 25.78 -4.91
CA ALA A 277 5.55 25.86 -5.41
C ALA A 277 5.45 26.87 -6.56
N VAL A 278 4.80 26.50 -7.66
CA VAL A 278 4.56 27.37 -8.80
C VAL A 278 3.48 28.39 -8.45
N THR A 279 3.85 29.67 -8.41
CA THR A 279 2.93 30.78 -8.12
C THR A 279 2.42 31.51 -9.36
N GLY A 280 3.09 31.36 -10.50
CA GLY A 280 2.75 32.08 -11.72
C GLY A 280 3.45 31.55 -12.96
N LYS A 281 2.90 31.90 -14.13
CA LYS A 281 3.43 31.57 -15.46
C LYS A 281 3.22 32.77 -16.40
N PRO A 282 4.03 33.84 -16.28
CA PRO A 282 3.78 35.09 -17.00
C PRO A 282 3.91 34.93 -18.53
N ASP A 283 4.66 33.93 -18.99
CA ASP A 283 4.83 33.55 -20.39
C ASP A 283 5.03 32.04 -20.54
N ALA A 284 5.43 31.55 -21.73
CA ALA A 284 5.60 30.11 -22.03
C ALA A 284 6.93 29.51 -21.52
N THR A 285 7.86 30.35 -21.08
CA THR A 285 9.24 29.97 -20.71
C THR A 285 9.58 30.35 -19.28
N THR A 286 8.69 31.02 -18.56
CA THR A 286 8.94 31.49 -17.20
C THR A 286 8.00 30.83 -16.21
N VAL A 287 8.56 30.33 -15.11
CA VAL A 287 7.83 29.79 -13.95
C VAL A 287 8.16 30.67 -12.76
N GLU A 288 7.15 31.30 -12.16
CA GLU A 288 7.30 32.08 -10.93
C GLU A 288 7.11 31.19 -9.70
N VAL A 289 7.93 31.39 -8.68
CA VAL A 289 8.00 30.58 -7.43
C VAL A 289 8.05 31.48 -6.19
N SER A 290 7.17 32.48 -6.14
CA SER A 290 7.28 33.58 -5.19
C SER A 290 6.89 33.24 -3.74
N GLY A 291 7.56 33.89 -2.78
CA GLY A 291 7.77 33.43 -1.40
C GLY A 291 6.65 33.52 -0.36
N THR A 292 5.55 34.25 -0.55
CA THR A 292 4.52 34.41 0.53
C THR A 292 3.24 33.61 0.31
N THR A 293 2.95 33.23 -0.92
CA THR A 293 1.75 32.45 -1.29
C THR A 293 2.02 30.97 -1.41
N GLY A 294 3.29 30.56 -1.50
CA GLY A 294 3.72 29.17 -1.70
C GLY A 294 4.35 28.51 -0.48
N ALA A 295 4.20 29.07 0.73
CA ALA A 295 4.63 28.39 1.95
C ALA A 295 3.88 27.04 2.08
N PRO A 296 4.53 25.96 2.57
CA PRO A 296 5.89 25.89 3.12
C PRO A 296 7.01 25.65 2.11
N TRP A 297 6.73 25.71 0.81
CA TRP A 297 7.63 25.35 -0.29
C TRP A 297 8.51 26.49 -0.79
N ASN A 298 8.05 27.74 -0.65
CA ASN A 298 8.80 28.94 -1.03
C ASN A 298 9.14 29.81 0.19
N THR A 299 10.24 30.55 0.10
CA THR A 299 10.55 31.70 0.96
C THR A 299 10.82 32.95 0.10
N SER A 300 11.03 34.10 0.72
CA SER A 300 11.37 35.34 0.00
C SER A 300 12.71 35.29 -0.72
N THR A 301 13.60 34.35 -0.36
CA THR A 301 14.95 34.21 -0.94
C THR A 301 15.20 32.85 -1.58
N ASN A 302 14.35 31.85 -1.30
CA ASN A 302 14.54 30.45 -1.71
C ASN A 302 15.99 29.98 -1.51
N SER A 303 16.58 30.27 -0.35
CA SER A 303 17.98 29.94 -0.03
C SER A 303 18.26 28.44 0.07
N HIS A 304 17.24 27.62 0.29
CA HIS A 304 17.34 26.16 0.22
C HIS A 304 17.69 25.66 -1.20
N CYS A 305 17.55 26.51 -2.22
CA CYS A 305 17.89 26.23 -3.61
C CYS A 305 19.31 26.64 -4.03
N ASP A 306 20.18 27.07 -3.11
CA ASP A 306 21.54 27.54 -3.42
C ASP A 306 22.35 26.53 -4.25
N VAL A 307 22.24 25.24 -3.91
CA VAL A 307 22.99 24.16 -4.58
C VAL A 307 22.54 23.99 -6.04
N PRO A 308 21.25 23.74 -6.36
CA PRO A 308 20.83 23.69 -7.76
C PRO A 308 21.10 24.97 -8.54
N VAL A 309 20.95 26.14 -7.91
CA VAL A 309 21.19 27.44 -8.56
C VAL A 309 22.64 27.62 -9.00
N ALA A 310 23.59 27.18 -8.18
CA ALA A 310 25.02 27.22 -8.54
C ALA A 310 25.34 26.34 -9.78
N ALA A 311 24.55 25.30 -10.03
CA ALA A 311 24.74 24.37 -11.14
C ALA A 311 24.11 24.84 -12.47
N ILE A 312 23.28 25.89 -12.50
CA ILE A 312 22.57 26.32 -13.73
C ILE A 312 23.56 26.62 -14.89
N GLY A 313 24.73 27.17 -14.58
CA GLY A 313 25.77 27.46 -15.57
C GLY A 313 26.34 26.23 -16.29
N THR A 314 26.09 25.01 -15.79
CA THR A 314 26.53 23.76 -16.45
C THR A 314 25.54 23.26 -17.50
N GLY A 315 24.32 23.81 -17.55
CA GLY A 315 23.26 23.36 -18.45
C GLY A 315 22.64 22.01 -18.10
N GLN A 316 22.86 21.50 -16.88
CA GLN A 316 22.36 20.20 -16.43
C GLN A 316 21.18 20.29 -15.46
N VAL A 317 20.76 21.51 -15.10
CA VAL A 317 19.66 21.72 -14.14
C VAL A 317 18.31 21.50 -14.81
N GLN A 318 17.44 20.78 -14.13
CA GLN A 318 16.11 20.43 -14.60
C GLN A 318 15.06 20.93 -13.60
N LEU A 319 13.88 21.26 -14.12
CA LEU A 319 12.69 21.49 -13.32
C LEU A 319 11.72 20.35 -13.62
N ALA A 320 11.29 19.64 -12.58
CA ALA A 320 10.35 18.52 -12.71
C ALA A 320 9.16 18.70 -11.76
N LEU A 321 8.00 18.14 -12.10
CA LEU A 321 6.88 18.05 -11.16
C LEU A 321 7.28 17.15 -9.99
N PHE A 322 7.05 17.60 -8.76
CA PHE A 322 7.40 16.90 -7.55
C PHE A 322 6.16 16.22 -6.96
N HIS A 323 6.28 14.92 -6.70
CA HIS A 323 5.28 14.15 -5.99
C HIS A 323 5.73 13.87 -4.58
N ALA A 324 4.90 14.29 -3.64
CA ALA A 324 4.98 13.94 -2.24
C ALA A 324 3.77 13.07 -1.89
N ARG A 325 3.99 11.90 -1.29
CA ARG A 325 2.91 11.02 -0.82
C ARG A 325 3.16 10.69 0.63
N ALA A 326 2.12 10.72 1.45
CA ALA A 326 2.18 10.16 2.78
C ALA A 326 1.04 9.18 3.00
N TYR A 327 1.29 8.17 3.82
CA TYR A 327 0.34 7.13 4.19
C TYR A 327 0.31 7.00 5.71
N ARG A 328 -0.90 6.93 6.28
CA ARG A 328 -1.10 6.70 7.71
C ARG A 328 -2.45 6.07 7.98
N ILE A 329 -2.65 5.63 9.21
CA ILE A 329 -4.01 5.44 9.75
C ILE A 329 -4.37 6.71 10.53
N ASP A 330 -5.59 7.21 10.34
CA ASP A 330 -6.05 8.48 10.92
C ASP A 330 -5.87 8.48 12.45
N PRO A 331 -5.12 9.45 13.02
CA PRO A 331 -4.85 9.50 14.45
C PRO A 331 -6.06 9.95 15.29
N GLU A 332 -7.07 10.59 14.69
CA GLU A 332 -8.25 11.08 15.39
C GLU A 332 -9.00 9.92 16.08
N PRO A 333 -9.22 9.91 17.41
CA PRO A 333 -9.74 8.73 18.13
C PRO A 333 -11.02 8.15 17.56
N SER A 334 -11.93 9.00 17.08
CA SER A 334 -13.20 8.56 16.46
C SER A 334 -13.00 7.83 15.12
N ARG A 335 -11.95 8.18 14.38
CA ARG A 335 -11.60 7.61 13.06
C ARG A 335 -10.62 6.45 13.20
N ARG A 336 -9.68 6.54 14.14
CA ARG A 336 -8.81 5.44 14.57
C ARG A 336 -9.65 4.25 15.06
N ALA A 337 -10.74 4.49 15.79
CA ALA A 337 -11.66 3.44 16.24
C ALA A 337 -12.34 2.62 15.13
N ILE A 338 -12.39 3.12 13.89
CA ILE A 338 -12.85 2.37 12.71
C ILE A 338 -11.71 2.04 11.73
N GLY A 339 -10.48 2.45 12.03
CA GLY A 339 -9.28 2.11 11.27
C GLY A 339 -9.20 2.77 9.90
N VAL A 340 -9.44 4.07 9.81
CA VAL A 340 -9.39 4.80 8.52
C VAL A 340 -7.95 4.90 8.03
N PHE A 341 -7.65 4.30 6.89
CA PHE A 341 -6.37 4.45 6.19
C PHE A 341 -6.45 5.64 5.23
N GLN A 342 -5.44 6.51 5.27
CA GLN A 342 -5.41 7.76 4.53
C GLN A 342 -4.15 7.91 3.70
N MET A 343 -4.27 8.68 2.63
CA MET A 343 -3.13 9.18 1.86
C MET A 343 -3.20 10.70 1.72
N SER A 344 -2.07 11.36 1.87
CA SER A 344 -1.90 12.79 1.61
C SER A 344 -1.07 13.00 0.33
N PRO A 345 -1.57 13.79 -0.64
CA PRO A 345 -0.85 14.11 -1.87
C PRO A 345 0.25 15.16 -1.71
N THR A 346 0.42 15.74 -0.51
CA THR A 346 1.51 16.67 -0.18
C THR A 346 2.40 16.13 0.95
N ALA A 347 2.30 14.83 1.22
CA ALA A 347 2.98 14.15 2.32
C ALA A 347 2.70 14.70 3.74
N GLY A 348 1.50 15.23 3.94
CA GLY A 348 0.99 15.74 5.22
C GLY A 348 1.46 17.16 5.55
N ILE A 349 2.10 17.83 4.60
CA ILE A 349 2.59 19.20 4.73
C ILE A 349 1.42 20.18 4.70
N GLU A 350 0.49 20.01 3.77
CA GLU A 350 -0.72 20.83 3.72
C GLU A 350 -1.77 20.33 4.71
N ALA A 351 -2.29 21.25 5.52
CA ALA A 351 -3.31 20.89 6.49
C ALA A 351 -4.61 20.46 5.81
N GLY A 352 -5.10 19.27 6.15
CA GLY A 352 -6.41 18.78 5.72
C GLY A 352 -6.45 18.17 4.31
N ASP A 353 -5.30 17.86 3.71
CA ASP A 353 -5.22 17.23 2.39
C ASP A 353 -5.31 15.68 2.41
N TRP A 354 -5.54 15.10 3.59
CA TRP A 354 -5.68 13.66 3.78
C TRP A 354 -6.97 13.12 3.14
N VAL A 355 -6.82 12.13 2.29
CA VAL A 355 -7.90 11.44 1.59
C VAL A 355 -8.02 10.02 2.12
N ASP A 356 -9.24 9.60 2.46
CA ASP A 356 -9.49 8.22 2.90
C ASP A 356 -9.34 7.23 1.74
N LEU A 357 -8.57 6.18 1.97
CA LEU A 357 -8.37 5.07 1.05
C LEU A 357 -9.13 3.81 1.47
N GLY A 358 -9.37 3.64 2.78
CA GLY A 358 -10.07 2.47 3.29
C GLY A 358 -10.35 2.54 4.79
N ILE A 359 -11.03 1.52 5.31
CA ILE A 359 -11.35 1.37 6.75
C ILE A 359 -10.98 -0.03 7.23
N GLY A 360 -10.93 -0.21 8.56
CA GLY A 360 -10.57 -1.45 9.20
C GLY A 360 -9.07 -1.67 9.36
N PHE A 361 -8.22 -0.72 8.97
CA PHE A 361 -6.78 -0.78 9.19
C PHE A 361 -6.47 -0.51 10.66
N THR A 362 -5.73 -1.41 11.30
CA THR A 362 -5.40 -1.28 12.72
C THR A 362 -3.92 -1.02 12.97
N ASP A 363 -3.08 -1.33 11.99
CA ASP A 363 -1.64 -1.16 12.10
C ASP A 363 -1.05 -0.92 10.70
N LEU A 364 -0.02 -0.08 10.66
CA LEU A 364 0.88 0.16 9.52
C LEU A 364 2.29 0.15 10.11
N GLN A 365 3.10 -0.76 9.62
CA GLN A 365 4.46 -1.00 10.09
C GLN A 365 5.40 -0.86 8.91
N VAL A 366 6.50 -0.14 9.08
CA VAL A 366 7.50 0.07 8.06
C VAL A 366 8.84 -0.36 8.63
N ALA A 367 9.62 -1.10 7.84
CA ALA A 367 11.04 -1.34 8.08
C ALA A 367 11.84 -0.76 6.91
N THR A 368 13.04 -0.25 7.14
CA THR A 368 13.94 0.22 6.07
C THR A 368 15.25 -0.50 6.17
N ARG A 369 15.82 -0.89 5.03
CA ARG A 369 17.13 -1.53 4.95
C ARG A 369 18.09 -0.61 4.23
N TYR A 370 19.23 -0.35 4.83
CA TYR A 370 20.29 0.46 4.22
C TYR A 370 21.46 -0.45 3.80
N ALA A 371 22.22 -0.02 2.80
CA ALA A 371 23.55 -0.51 2.51
C ALA A 371 24.55 0.49 3.08
N GLU A 372 25.49 0.01 3.90
CA GLU A 372 26.42 0.81 4.68
C GLU A 372 27.85 0.33 4.41
N PRO A 373 28.46 0.74 3.28
CA PRO A 373 29.74 0.18 2.85
C PRO A 373 30.85 0.38 3.89
N GLY A 374 31.49 -0.72 4.27
CA GLY A 374 32.55 -0.72 5.28
C GLY A 374 32.07 -0.70 6.73
N ASP A 375 30.76 -0.80 6.98
CA ASP A 375 30.28 -1.12 8.31
C ASP A 375 30.64 -2.56 8.69
N THR A 376 30.90 -2.76 9.98
CA THR A 376 31.30 -4.02 10.60
C THR A 376 30.34 -4.44 11.71
N ALA A 377 29.40 -3.58 12.09
CA ALA A 377 28.33 -3.91 12.99
C ALA A 377 27.23 -4.65 12.21
N ASP A 378 26.86 -5.83 12.69
CA ASP A 378 25.73 -6.62 12.17
C ASP A 378 24.60 -6.42 13.17
N VAL A 379 23.86 -5.32 12.99
CA VAL A 379 22.90 -4.82 13.97
C VAL A 379 21.62 -5.65 13.95
N ASP A 380 21.21 -6.13 12.77
CA ASP A 380 20.09 -7.07 12.60
C ASP A 380 20.46 -8.56 12.77
N GLN A 381 21.76 -8.86 12.93
CA GLN A 381 22.31 -10.21 13.13
C GLN A 381 21.96 -11.20 12.01
N ASP A 382 21.70 -10.72 10.79
CA ASP A 382 21.44 -11.57 9.62
C ASP A 382 22.73 -12.12 8.98
N GLY A 383 23.89 -11.65 9.45
CA GLY A 383 25.21 -12.04 8.98
C GLY A 383 25.79 -11.12 7.89
N ASP A 384 25.12 -10.02 7.58
CA ASP A 384 25.53 -9.00 6.61
C ASP A 384 25.66 -7.61 7.27
N PRO A 385 26.82 -7.31 7.90
CA PRO A 385 27.06 -6.03 8.57
C PRO A 385 27.09 -4.81 7.63
N GLU A 386 27.02 -5.02 6.32
CA GLU A 386 26.91 -3.91 5.37
C GLU A 386 25.45 -3.64 5.00
N HIS A 387 24.48 -4.41 5.50
CA HIS A 387 23.08 -4.28 5.12
C HIS A 387 22.09 -4.51 6.26
N ASP A 388 21.97 -3.54 7.17
CA ASP A 388 21.06 -3.65 8.30
C ASP A 388 19.63 -3.18 8.01
N TRP A 389 18.67 -3.90 8.61
CA TRP A 389 17.30 -3.43 8.82
C TRP A 389 17.19 -2.48 10.00
N TYR A 390 16.31 -1.49 9.88
CA TYR A 390 15.89 -0.60 10.96
C TYR A 390 14.37 -0.56 11.01
N SER A 391 13.80 -0.66 12.20
CA SER A 391 12.36 -0.60 12.55
C SER A 391 12.14 0.19 13.84
N GLY A 392 10.93 0.71 14.05
CA GLY A 392 10.55 1.44 15.26
C GLY A 392 11.34 2.73 15.49
N ASP A 393 11.63 3.04 16.76
CA ASP A 393 12.31 4.29 17.18
C ASP A 393 13.70 4.45 16.55
N ASP A 394 14.40 3.35 16.26
CA ASP A 394 15.71 3.40 15.62
C ASP A 394 15.63 3.83 14.15
N GLN A 395 14.46 3.71 13.50
CA GLN A 395 14.25 4.37 12.22
C GLN A 395 14.28 5.88 12.33
N GLU A 396 13.75 6.49 13.39
CA GLU A 396 13.84 7.93 13.56
C GLU A 396 15.28 8.38 13.81
N GLY A 397 16.11 7.48 14.37
CA GLY A 397 17.55 7.67 14.52
C GLY A 397 18.32 7.65 13.19
N VAL A 398 17.91 6.83 12.22
CA VAL A 398 18.61 6.66 10.93
C VAL A 398 17.90 7.40 9.76
N ALA A 399 16.63 7.74 9.90
CA ALA A 399 15.84 8.41 8.85
C ALA A 399 16.34 9.83 8.50
N PRO A 400 16.74 10.70 9.44
CA PRO A 400 17.28 12.01 9.09
C PRO A 400 18.61 11.86 8.37
N ALA A 401 18.78 12.51 7.21
CA ALA A 401 20.05 12.43 6.46
C ALA A 401 21.27 12.88 7.27
N THR A 402 21.07 13.65 8.35
CA THR A 402 22.11 14.10 9.27
C THR A 402 22.57 13.05 10.29
N ALA A 403 21.78 12.00 10.51
CA ALA A 403 22.09 10.94 11.47
C ALA A 403 22.47 9.60 10.79
N ARG A 404 22.28 9.52 9.47
CA ARG A 404 22.76 8.40 8.64
C ARG A 404 24.28 8.27 8.70
N PRO A 405 24.81 7.04 8.74
CA PRO A 405 26.19 6.80 8.41
C PRO A 405 26.52 7.44 7.06
N ALA A 406 27.64 8.15 6.99
CA ALA A 406 28.06 8.77 5.74
C ALA A 406 28.20 7.68 4.67
N ASN A 407 27.59 7.91 3.50
CA ASN A 407 27.52 6.98 2.37
C ASN A 407 26.49 5.83 2.47
N SER A 408 25.60 5.83 3.47
CA SER A 408 24.53 4.81 3.48
C SER A 408 23.49 5.05 2.37
N GLN A 409 22.97 3.96 1.81
CA GLN A 409 22.02 3.95 0.71
C GLN A 409 20.79 3.13 1.08
N LEU A 410 19.59 3.68 0.93
CA LEU A 410 18.37 2.89 1.11
C LEU A 410 18.28 1.83 0.00
N VAL A 411 18.26 0.55 0.38
CA VAL A 411 18.18 -0.57 -0.57
C VAL A 411 16.83 -1.25 -0.60
N GLN A 412 16.17 -1.36 0.57
CA GLN A 412 14.87 -2.00 0.66
C GLN A 412 13.97 -1.27 1.65
N VAL A 413 12.66 -1.38 1.43
CA VAL A 413 11.62 -0.93 2.35
C VAL A 413 10.65 -2.08 2.54
N SER A 414 10.37 -2.44 3.77
CA SER A 414 9.33 -3.39 4.13
C SER A 414 8.11 -2.63 4.60
N VAL A 415 6.93 -3.04 4.13
CA VAL A 415 5.65 -2.47 4.56
C VAL A 415 4.74 -3.59 5.01
N GLY A 416 4.39 -3.58 6.29
CA GLY A 416 3.39 -4.42 6.94
C GLY A 416 2.11 -3.65 7.19
N VAL A 417 0.95 -4.27 6.93
CA VAL A 417 -0.34 -3.70 7.33
C VAL A 417 -1.19 -4.77 8.01
N ALA A 418 -1.91 -4.39 9.06
CA ALA A 418 -2.97 -5.21 9.65
C ALA A 418 -4.33 -4.58 9.41
N VAL A 419 -5.27 -5.43 9.00
CA VAL A 419 -6.66 -5.06 8.75
C VAL A 419 -7.57 -6.00 9.52
N ARG A 420 -8.67 -5.46 10.05
CA ARG A 420 -9.73 -6.21 10.72
C ARG A 420 -11.06 -6.07 10.01
N THR A 421 -12.01 -6.93 10.37
CA THR A 421 -13.40 -6.80 9.92
C THR A 421 -14.04 -5.52 10.45
N HIS A 422 -14.74 -4.76 9.58
CA HIS A 422 -15.40 -3.51 9.97
C HIS A 422 -16.55 -3.71 10.96
N THR A 423 -17.26 -4.84 10.86
CA THR A 423 -18.29 -5.25 11.83
C THR A 423 -17.74 -6.24 12.83
N GLU A 424 -18.25 -6.17 14.06
CA GLU A 424 -18.07 -7.23 15.04
C GLU A 424 -18.71 -8.52 14.52
N ILE A 425 -18.02 -9.64 14.72
CA ILE A 425 -18.51 -10.96 14.32
C ILE A 425 -19.10 -11.71 15.52
N GLN A 426 -20.31 -12.25 15.33
CA GLN A 426 -20.92 -13.17 16.27
C GLN A 426 -20.30 -14.57 16.08
N GLY A 427 -19.12 -14.82 16.65
CA GLY A 427 -18.43 -16.10 16.47
C GLY A 427 -16.94 -16.05 16.79
N VAL A 428 -16.17 -16.93 16.17
CA VAL A 428 -14.72 -17.06 16.40
C VAL A 428 -13.99 -15.81 15.93
N GLY A 429 -13.70 -14.90 16.87
CA GLY A 429 -12.78 -13.77 16.67
C GLY A 429 -11.34 -14.21 16.86
N SER A 430 -10.41 -13.36 16.43
CA SER A 430 -9.00 -13.54 16.78
C SER A 430 -8.83 -13.39 18.29
N SER A 431 -7.95 -14.20 18.88
CA SER A 431 -7.52 -14.05 20.28
C SER A 431 -6.39 -13.04 20.44
N ALA A 432 -5.69 -12.70 19.35
CA ALA A 432 -4.63 -11.71 19.34
C ALA A 432 -4.55 -10.99 17.98
N THR A 433 -3.92 -9.81 17.92
CA THR A 433 -3.53 -9.17 16.66
C THR A 433 -2.35 -9.89 16.02
N PRO A 434 -2.09 -9.73 14.71
CA PRO A 434 -0.83 -10.14 14.13
C PRO A 434 0.34 -9.41 14.83
N ALA A 435 1.45 -10.12 15.02
CA ALA A 435 2.71 -9.52 15.44
C ALA A 435 3.49 -9.02 14.21
N PHE A 436 4.08 -7.84 14.31
CA PHE A 436 5.03 -7.28 13.34
C PHE A 436 6.41 -7.13 13.94
N ILE A 437 6.78 -8.08 14.79
CA ILE A 437 8.04 -8.07 15.52
C ILE A 437 8.60 -9.49 15.48
N ASP A 438 9.92 -9.61 15.36
CA ASP A 438 10.57 -10.89 15.64
C ASP A 438 10.65 -11.06 17.16
N ASP A 439 9.78 -11.92 17.71
CA ASP A 439 9.72 -12.18 19.15
C ASP A 439 10.73 -13.24 19.61
N SER A 440 11.55 -13.78 18.69
CA SER A 440 12.54 -14.80 19.02
C SER A 440 13.78 -14.24 19.71
N ASP A 441 14.13 -12.97 19.44
CA ASP A 441 15.23 -12.26 20.09
C ASP A 441 14.87 -10.76 20.33
N PRO A 442 14.71 -10.32 21.59
CA PRO A 442 14.41 -8.93 21.91
C PRO A 442 15.45 -7.91 21.43
N SER A 443 16.69 -8.32 21.16
CA SER A 443 17.73 -7.42 20.63
C SER A 443 17.55 -7.10 19.15
N LEU A 444 16.73 -7.87 18.42
CA LEU A 444 16.45 -7.69 16.99
C LEU A 444 15.13 -6.94 16.73
N ILE A 445 14.41 -6.57 17.79
CA ILE A 445 13.17 -5.79 17.69
C ILE A 445 13.36 -4.49 16.89
N PRO A 446 14.44 -3.72 17.09
CA PRO A 446 14.64 -2.49 16.31
C PRO A 446 15.29 -2.73 14.95
N PHE A 447 15.70 -3.98 14.66
CA PHE A 447 16.52 -4.33 13.51
C PHE A 447 15.94 -5.56 12.81
N ASN A 448 14.72 -5.42 12.30
CA ASN A 448 14.07 -6.53 11.59
C ASN A 448 13.22 -6.01 10.42
N PRO A 449 12.89 -6.89 9.45
CA PRO A 449 12.10 -6.49 8.29
C PRO A 449 10.60 -6.33 8.60
N PHE A 450 10.12 -6.62 9.80
CA PHE A 450 8.70 -6.69 10.14
C PHE A 450 8.14 -5.38 10.67
N GLY A 451 8.87 -4.70 11.55
CA GLY A 451 8.39 -3.57 12.34
C GLY A 451 8.77 -3.71 13.82
N ASP A 452 8.07 -2.98 14.69
CA ASP A 452 8.28 -3.00 16.14
C ASP A 452 6.98 -3.27 16.93
N SER A 453 5.84 -3.40 16.25
CA SER A 453 4.54 -3.62 16.90
C SER A 453 4.33 -5.06 17.38
N PRO A 454 4.20 -5.30 18.71
CA PRO A 454 3.95 -6.62 19.25
C PRO A 454 2.49 -7.06 19.08
N SER A 455 2.26 -8.37 19.12
CA SER A 455 0.90 -8.92 19.16
C SER A 455 0.16 -8.50 20.45
N ILE A 456 -1.04 -7.94 20.30
CA ILE A 456 -1.93 -7.55 21.39
C ILE A 456 -2.89 -8.70 21.71
N ASP A 457 -2.94 -9.13 22.97
CA ASP A 457 -3.92 -10.12 23.45
C ASP A 457 -5.33 -9.51 23.53
N LEU A 458 -6.22 -9.98 22.66
CA LEU A 458 -7.60 -9.51 22.53
C LEU A 458 -8.57 -10.19 23.51
N THR A 459 -8.07 -11.09 24.37
CA THR A 459 -8.87 -11.72 25.44
C THR A 459 -8.97 -10.87 26.70
N GLN A 460 -8.19 -9.80 26.78
CA GLN A 460 -8.21 -8.82 27.87
C GLN A 460 -9.54 -8.04 27.93
N ASP A 461 -9.75 -7.29 29.02
CA ASP A 461 -10.90 -6.41 29.17
C ASP A 461 -10.93 -5.39 28.00
N PRO A 462 -12.04 -5.27 27.24
CA PRO A 462 -12.13 -4.31 26.13
C PRO A 462 -11.82 -2.86 26.52
N SER A 463 -11.99 -2.48 27.79
CA SER A 463 -11.64 -1.14 28.27
C SER A 463 -10.12 -0.91 28.37
N ALA A 464 -9.34 -1.97 28.55
CA ALA A 464 -7.87 -1.95 28.55
C ALA A 464 -7.28 -1.95 27.13
N LEU A 465 -8.04 -2.39 26.14
CA LEU A 465 -7.61 -2.39 24.74
C LEU A 465 -7.70 -0.98 24.10
N PRO A 466 -6.74 -0.63 23.21
CA PRO A 466 -6.86 0.54 22.36
C PRO A 466 -8.16 0.52 21.57
N VAL A 467 -8.72 1.71 21.28
CA VAL A 467 -10.07 1.85 20.71
C VAL A 467 -10.26 1.08 19.40
N GLN A 468 -9.21 0.99 18.59
CA GLN A 468 -9.19 0.27 17.33
C GLN A 468 -9.23 -1.26 17.48
N HIS A 469 -8.92 -1.80 18.66
CA HIS A 469 -8.88 -3.24 18.92
C HIS A 469 -10.08 -3.77 19.71
N ARG A 470 -10.96 -2.88 20.17
CA ARG A 470 -12.17 -3.26 20.91
C ARG A 470 -13.14 -4.03 20.03
N GLY A 471 -13.79 -5.03 20.63
CA GLY A 471 -14.79 -5.86 19.97
C GLY A 471 -14.23 -7.17 19.41
N ARG A 472 -15.11 -8.01 18.87
CA ARG A 472 -14.72 -9.31 18.30
C ARG A 472 -14.54 -9.18 16.80
N HIS A 473 -13.29 -9.13 16.36
CA HIS A 473 -12.94 -9.00 14.95
C HIS A 473 -12.05 -10.15 14.48
N ILE A 474 -12.02 -10.36 13.16
CA ILE A 474 -11.00 -11.19 12.52
C ILE A 474 -9.92 -10.25 12.02
N TYR A 475 -8.67 -10.54 12.34
CA TYR A 475 -7.51 -9.80 11.86
C TYR A 475 -6.78 -10.56 10.76
N ARG A 476 -6.24 -9.83 9.80
CA ARG A 476 -5.34 -10.31 8.75
C ARG A 476 -4.24 -9.29 8.57
N SER A 477 -3.04 -9.78 8.34
CA SER A 477 -1.93 -8.94 7.94
C SER A 477 -1.39 -9.38 6.59
N THR A 478 -0.71 -8.47 5.93
CA THR A 478 0.22 -8.79 4.86
C THR A 478 1.46 -7.93 5.05
N GLN A 479 2.57 -8.42 4.53
CA GLN A 479 3.84 -7.72 4.52
C GLN A 479 4.46 -7.88 3.14
N MET A 480 5.20 -6.87 2.72
CA MET A 480 5.97 -6.92 1.48
C MET A 480 7.30 -6.20 1.64
N VAL A 481 8.35 -6.81 1.12
CA VAL A 481 9.67 -6.19 0.99
C VAL A 481 9.80 -5.67 -0.45
N ILE A 482 10.14 -4.39 -0.57
CA ILE A 482 10.24 -3.64 -1.81
C ILE A 482 11.71 -3.26 -2.00
N ASP A 483 12.30 -3.66 -3.12
CA ASP A 483 13.64 -3.26 -3.51
C ASP A 483 13.60 -1.91 -4.22
N VAL A 484 14.33 -0.92 -3.69
CA VAL A 484 14.34 0.47 -4.22
C VAL A 484 15.60 0.79 -5.02
N ARG A 485 16.54 -0.15 -5.17
CA ARG A 485 17.82 0.08 -5.88
C ARG A 485 17.65 0.38 -7.37
N ASN A 486 16.58 -0.13 -7.99
CA ASN A 486 16.39 -0.11 -9.44
C ASN A 486 16.08 1.29 -10.04
N MET A 487 15.94 2.33 -9.22
CA MET A 487 15.40 3.63 -9.66
C MET A 487 16.34 4.82 -9.46
N GLY A 488 17.63 4.56 -9.24
CA GLY A 488 18.63 5.60 -9.02
C GLY A 488 18.66 6.16 -7.60
N VAL A 489 17.96 5.51 -6.66
CA VAL A 489 18.17 5.70 -5.22
C VAL A 489 19.52 5.09 -4.85
N GLY A 490 20.60 5.80 -5.14
CA GLY A 490 21.97 5.57 -4.62
C GLY A 490 22.89 4.62 -5.38
N LEU A 491 22.63 4.24 -6.63
CA LEU A 491 23.68 3.59 -7.44
C LEU A 491 24.82 4.54 -7.71
#